data_AF-A0A1H1YMD2-F1
#
_entry.id   AF-A0A1H1YMD2-F1
#
_cell.length_a   1.000
_cell.length_b   1.000
_cell.length_c   1.000
_cell.angle_alpha   90.00
_cell.angle_beta   90.00
_cell.angle_gamma   90.00
#
_symmetry.space_group_name_H-M   'P 1'
#
loop_
_entity.id
_entity.type
_entity.pdbx_description
1 polymer ?
#
loop_
_entity_poly.entity_id
_entity_poly.type
_entity_poly.pdbx_seq_one_letter_code
_entity_poly.pdbx_strand_id
1 'polypeptide(L)'
;MPRFGIAVVRGRSMQPTLRDGDRLVVRYNTSGTAGETDVPVRPGSLVLVRLPHRPLSVKRLVRREPEGWWVERDNPYEGVDSWQVGAVPPQDLVAVVISRLRLVNAVARRVRARHTGRQD
;
A
#
# COMPACT_ATOMS: atom_id res chain seq x y z
N MET A 1 12.64 -16.10 9.06
CA MET A 1 12.88 -14.83 9.80
C MET A 1 12.02 -13.74 9.18
N PRO A 2 11.40 -12.84 9.97
CA PRO A 2 10.62 -11.74 9.42
C PRO A 2 11.53 -10.80 8.61
N ARG A 3 11.09 -10.44 7.40
CA ARG A 3 11.81 -9.51 6.52
C ARG A 3 11.08 -8.16 6.48
N PHE A 4 11.81 -7.08 6.73
CA PHE A 4 11.26 -5.72 6.72
C PHE A 4 11.86 -4.89 5.58
N GLY A 5 11.17 -3.80 5.22
CA GLY A 5 11.67 -2.84 4.23
C GLY A 5 10.96 -1.49 4.30
N ILE A 6 11.38 -0.59 3.42
CA ILE A 6 10.76 0.72 3.20
C ILE A 6 10.12 0.77 1.82
N ALA A 7 8.86 1.19 1.77
CA ALA A 7 8.17 1.53 0.54
C ALA A 7 7.93 3.03 0.44
N VAL A 8 8.09 3.59 -0.75
CA VAL A 8 7.77 4.99 -1.05
C VAL A 8 6.48 5.01 -1.88
N VAL A 9 5.46 5.68 -1.36
CA VAL A 9 4.16 5.82 -2.02
C VAL A 9 4.32 6.66 -3.27
N ARG A 10 3.74 6.18 -4.38
CA ARG A 10 3.63 6.92 -5.64
C ARG A 10 2.20 6.95 -6.14
N GLY A 11 1.79 8.07 -6.72
CA GLY A 11 0.43 8.29 -7.23
C GLY A 11 -0.58 8.68 -6.15
N ARG A 12 -1.86 8.75 -6.51
CA ARG A 12 -2.91 9.36 -5.66
C ARG A 12 -3.99 8.39 -5.20
N SER A 13 -3.91 7.10 -5.51
CA SER A 13 -5.00 6.15 -5.23
C SER A 13 -5.31 5.95 -3.74
N MET A 14 -4.36 6.30 -2.87
CA MET A 14 -4.54 6.16 -1.42
C MET A 14 -4.76 7.51 -0.72
N GLN A 15 -5.01 8.59 -1.47
CA GLN A 15 -5.40 9.86 -0.86
C GLN A 15 -6.80 9.75 -0.24
N PRO A 16 -7.07 10.39 0.92
CA PRO A 16 -6.19 11.27 1.66
C PRO A 16 -5.24 10.54 2.65
N THR A 17 -5.39 9.23 2.84
CA THR A 17 -4.65 8.44 3.84
C THR A 17 -3.14 8.46 3.64
N LEU A 18 -2.71 8.35 2.38
CA LEU A 18 -1.32 8.40 1.95
C LEU A 18 -1.19 9.41 0.81
N ARG A 19 -0.07 10.13 0.78
CA ARG A 19 0.28 11.06 -0.29
C ARG A 19 1.53 10.60 -1.02
N ASP A 20 1.71 11.07 -2.25
CA ASP A 20 2.94 10.82 -3.01
C ASP A 20 4.19 11.21 -2.19
N GLY A 21 5.16 10.32 -2.16
CA GLY A 21 6.41 10.47 -1.43
C GLY A 21 6.34 10.13 0.06
N ASP A 22 5.19 9.71 0.59
CA ASP A 22 5.10 9.14 1.94
C ASP A 22 5.91 7.83 2.02
N ARG A 23 6.65 7.65 3.12
CA ARG A 23 7.43 6.45 3.43
C ARG A 23 6.69 5.55 4.40
N LEU A 24 6.67 4.25 4.10
CA LEU A 24 6.01 3.19 4.86
C LEU A 24 7.03 2.16 5.31
N VAL A 25 6.89 1.68 6.54
CA VAL A 25 7.60 0.49 7.02
C VAL A 25 6.71 -0.72 6.72
N VAL A 26 7.26 -1.69 6.01
CA VAL A 26 6.54 -2.89 5.58
C VAL A 26 7.20 -4.15 6.14
N ARG A 27 6.38 -5.15 6.45
CA ARG A 27 6.82 -6.53 6.70
C ARG A 27 6.43 -7.37 5.49
N TYR A 28 7.42 -7.94 4.83
CA TYR A 28 7.21 -8.80 3.67
C TYR A 28 6.55 -10.11 4.09
N ASN A 29 5.60 -10.55 3.27
CA ASN A 29 5.12 -11.92 3.30
C ASN A 29 6.25 -12.82 2.80
N THR A 30 6.61 -13.80 3.61
CA THR A 30 7.66 -14.78 3.33
C THR A 30 7.12 -16.20 3.26
N SER A 31 5.80 -16.37 3.42
CA SER A 31 5.13 -17.64 3.18
C SER A 31 5.37 -18.08 1.73
N GLY A 32 6.04 -19.22 1.57
CA GLY A 32 6.22 -19.88 0.29
C GLY A 32 4.98 -20.69 -0.14
N THR A 33 4.00 -20.83 0.74
CA THR A 33 2.77 -21.59 0.48
C THR A 33 1.73 -20.69 -0.14
N ALA A 34 1.24 -21.06 -1.32
CA ALA A 34 0.11 -20.40 -1.95
C ALA A 34 -1.11 -20.47 -1.02
N GLY A 35 -1.64 -19.31 -0.61
CA GLY A 35 -2.86 -19.25 0.21
C GLY A 35 -2.69 -18.69 1.61
N GLU A 36 -1.48 -18.72 2.17
CA GLU A 36 -1.22 -18.34 3.56
C GLU A 36 -0.26 -17.15 3.64
N THR A 37 -0.54 -16.23 4.57
CA THR A 37 0.36 -15.11 4.90
C THR A 37 0.93 -15.36 6.29
N ASP A 38 2.26 -15.37 6.42
CA ASP A 38 2.94 -15.44 7.72
C ASP A 38 2.88 -14.08 8.47
N VAL A 39 2.36 -13.06 7.80
CA VAL A 39 2.18 -11.71 8.32
C VAL A 39 0.74 -11.51 8.76
N PRO A 40 0.49 -11.06 10.01
CA PRO A 40 -0.86 -10.75 10.47
C PRO A 40 -1.52 -9.66 9.62
N VAL A 41 -2.70 -9.97 9.07
CA VAL A 41 -3.56 -9.03 8.35
C VAL A 41 -4.95 -9.00 8.95
N ARG A 42 -5.59 -7.83 8.92
CA ARG A 42 -6.97 -7.62 9.35
C ARG A 42 -7.63 -6.57 8.45
N PRO A 43 -8.97 -6.54 8.36
CA PRO A 43 -9.69 -5.43 7.74
C PRO A 43 -9.13 -4.07 8.20
N GLY A 44 -8.89 -3.18 7.24
CA GLY A 44 -8.28 -1.87 7.42
C GLY A 44 -6.75 -1.85 7.31
N SER A 45 -6.06 -3.00 7.27
CA SER A 45 -4.61 -3.05 7.02
C SER A 45 -4.27 -2.44 5.66
N LEU A 46 -3.18 -1.68 5.61
CA LEU A 46 -2.58 -1.25 4.35
C LEU A 46 -1.63 -2.35 3.88
N VAL A 47 -1.77 -2.79 2.63
CA VAL A 47 -1.02 -3.91 2.06
C VAL A 47 -0.40 -3.52 0.74
N LEU A 48 0.74 -4.12 0.43
CA LEU A 48 1.39 -4.04 -0.88
C LEU A 48 0.96 -5.26 -1.68
N VAL A 49 0.37 -5.04 -2.85
CA VAL A 49 -0.20 -6.06 -3.71
C VAL A 49 0.29 -5.92 -5.14
N ARG A 50 0.45 -7.05 -5.83
CA ARG A 50 0.56 -7.08 -7.29
C ARG A 50 -0.84 -7.03 -7.87
N LEU A 51 -1.12 -6.01 -8.68
CA LEU A 51 -2.37 -5.91 -9.43
C LEU A 51 -2.06 -6.13 -10.92
N PRO A 52 -2.97 -6.75 -11.69
CA PRO A 52 -2.77 -6.97 -13.11
C PRO A 52 -2.39 -5.68 -13.86
N HIS A 53 -1.32 -5.72 -14.66
CA HIS A 53 -0.82 -4.61 -15.46
C HIS A 53 -0.51 -3.31 -14.69
N ARG A 54 -0.26 -3.41 -13.38
CA ARG A 54 0.11 -2.28 -12.54
C ARG A 54 1.47 -2.50 -11.87
N PRO A 55 2.20 -1.43 -11.52
CA PRO A 55 3.29 -1.54 -10.59
C PRO A 55 2.79 -2.04 -9.23
N LEU A 56 3.72 -2.50 -8.39
CA LEU A 56 3.43 -2.85 -7.00
C LEU A 56 2.66 -1.72 -6.31
N SER A 57 1.48 -2.05 -5.79
CA SER A 57 0.49 -1.06 -5.38
C SER A 57 0.19 -1.18 -3.91
N VAL A 58 0.06 -0.05 -3.21
CA VAL A 58 -0.48 -0.03 -1.84
C VAL A 58 -2.00 0.13 -1.89
N LYS A 59 -2.73 -0.71 -1.16
CA LYS A 59 -4.19 -0.70 -1.05
C LYS A 59 -4.64 -0.97 0.38
N ARG A 60 -5.91 -0.69 0.67
CA ARG A 60 -6.54 -1.04 1.94
C ARG A 60 -7.21 -2.39 1.82
N LEU A 61 -6.80 -3.34 2.64
CA LEU A 61 -7.48 -4.63 2.78
C LEU A 61 -8.83 -4.40 3.47
N VAL A 62 -9.91 -4.85 2.85
CA VAL A 62 -11.27 -4.68 3.39
C VAL A 62 -11.78 -6.00 3.97
N ARG A 63 -11.56 -7.12 3.27
CA ARG A 63 -12.02 -8.45 3.71
C ARG A 63 -11.24 -9.58 3.01
N ARG A 64 -11.36 -10.79 3.54
CA ARG A 64 -10.98 -12.04 2.86
C ARG A 64 -12.19 -12.56 2.09
N GLU A 65 -11.98 -12.98 0.86
CA GLU A 65 -12.93 -13.72 0.02
C GLU A 65 -12.36 -15.10 -0.28
N PRO A 66 -13.10 -16.07 -0.84
CA PRO A 66 -12.54 -17.38 -1.19
C PRO A 66 -11.30 -17.26 -2.10
N GLU A 67 -11.38 -16.42 -3.14
CA GLU A 67 -10.38 -16.28 -4.20
C GLU A 67 -9.14 -15.50 -3.75
N GLY A 68 -9.27 -14.66 -2.72
CA GLY A 68 -8.16 -13.82 -2.30
C GLY A 68 -8.53 -12.75 -1.27
N TRP A 69 -7.77 -11.66 -1.31
CA TRP A 69 -7.95 -10.48 -0.48
C TRP A 69 -8.68 -9.41 -1.28
N TRP A 70 -9.83 -8.97 -0.79
CA TRP A 70 -10.49 -7.81 -1.36
C TRP A 70 -9.81 -6.55 -0.86
N VAL A 71 -9.25 -5.77 -1.78
CA VAL A 71 -8.51 -4.55 -1.47
C VAL A 71 -9.07 -3.37 -2.22
N GLU A 72 -9.12 -2.22 -1.57
CA GLU A 72 -9.73 -1.02 -2.12
C GLU A 72 -8.74 0.15 -2.11
N ARG A 73 -8.98 1.09 -3.02
CA ARG A 73 -8.36 2.41 -3.00
C ARG A 73 -9.07 3.29 -1.96
N ASP A 74 -8.34 4.20 -1.33
CA ASP A 74 -8.96 5.20 -0.46
C ASP A 74 -9.44 6.43 -1.25
N ASN A 75 -8.86 6.68 -2.42
CA ASN A 75 -9.27 7.77 -3.30
C ASN A 75 -10.27 7.25 -4.34
N PRO A 76 -11.57 7.60 -4.23
CA PRO A 76 -12.59 7.06 -5.14
C PRO A 76 -12.35 7.46 -6.61
N TYR A 77 -11.62 8.56 -6.84
CA TYR A 77 -11.40 9.15 -8.17
C TYR A 77 -10.18 8.59 -8.91
N GLU A 78 -9.27 7.86 -8.26
CA GLU A 78 -8.04 7.40 -8.92
C GLU A 78 -7.56 6.04 -8.43
N GLY A 79 -7.16 5.19 -9.37
CA GLY A 79 -6.44 3.95 -9.11
C GLY A 79 -7.27 2.70 -9.33
N VAL A 80 -6.57 1.60 -9.56
CA VAL A 80 -7.17 0.26 -9.73
C VAL A 80 -7.22 -0.49 -8.41
N ASP A 81 -8.31 -1.20 -8.17
CA ASP A 81 -8.55 -2.01 -7.00
C ASP A 81 -9.51 -3.18 -7.30
N SER A 82 -9.97 -3.88 -6.26
CA SER A 82 -10.78 -5.08 -6.43
C SER A 82 -12.14 -4.87 -7.10
N TRP A 83 -12.67 -3.65 -7.15
CA TRP A 83 -13.89 -3.39 -7.94
C TRP A 83 -13.66 -3.59 -9.44
N GLN A 84 -12.41 -3.50 -9.89
CA GLN A 84 -12.04 -3.62 -11.31
C GLN A 84 -11.33 -4.93 -11.63
N VAL A 85 -10.57 -5.49 -10.69
CA VAL A 85 -9.75 -6.70 -10.91
C VAL A 85 -10.15 -7.91 -10.08
N GLY A 86 -11.19 -7.78 -9.23
CA GLY A 86 -11.58 -8.83 -8.28
C GLY A 86 -10.64 -8.95 -7.08
N ALA A 87 -10.84 -10.01 -6.29
CA ALA A 87 -9.98 -10.29 -5.14
C ALA A 87 -8.54 -10.58 -5.57
N VAL A 88 -7.57 -10.05 -4.82
CA VAL A 88 -6.15 -10.26 -5.06
C VAL A 88 -5.74 -11.65 -4.55
N PRO A 89 -5.20 -12.52 -5.40
CA PRO A 89 -4.78 -13.85 -4.97
C PRO A 89 -3.79 -13.80 -3.79
N PRO A 90 -3.80 -14.79 -2.87
CA PRO A 90 -2.95 -14.76 -1.68
C PRO A 90 -1.45 -14.59 -1.99
N GLN A 91 -0.94 -15.19 -3.07
CA GLN A 91 0.44 -15.05 -3.52
C GLN A 91 0.83 -13.63 -3.96
N ASP A 92 -0.16 -12.81 -4.32
CA ASP A 92 0.05 -11.44 -4.77
C ASP A 92 0.01 -10.42 -3.63
N LEU A 93 -0.26 -10.86 -2.39
CA LEU A 93 -0.02 -10.07 -1.18
C LEU A 93 1.48 -10.12 -0.82
N VAL A 94 2.20 -9.06 -1.17
CA VAL A 94 3.65 -8.97 -1.05
C VAL A 94 4.09 -8.57 0.35
N ALA A 95 3.40 -7.62 0.98
CA ALA A 95 3.77 -7.13 2.29
C ALA A 95 2.61 -6.44 2.99
N VAL A 96 2.71 -6.31 4.32
CA VAL A 96 1.79 -5.52 5.14
C VAL A 96 2.52 -4.28 5.65
N VAL A 97 1.86 -3.13 5.55
CA VAL A 97 2.34 -1.88 6.15
C VAL A 97 2.12 -1.96 7.65
N ILE A 98 3.21 -1.96 8.40
CA ILE A 98 3.18 -2.01 9.86
C ILE A 98 3.28 -0.62 10.50
N SER A 99 3.85 0.36 9.79
CA SER A 99 3.94 1.73 10.27
C SER A 99 4.07 2.75 9.13
N ARG A 100 3.63 3.98 9.40
CA ARG A 100 3.84 5.16 8.55
C ARG A 100 4.87 6.05 9.23
N LEU A 101 5.91 6.48 8.50
CA LEU A 101 6.91 7.40 9.05
C LEU A 101 6.36 8.85 9.12
N ARG A 102 5.31 9.07 9.93
CA ARG A 102 4.47 10.28 9.88
C ARG A 102 5.26 11.58 10.05
N LEU A 103 6.20 11.64 10.99
CA LEU A 103 7.04 12.82 11.22
C LEU A 103 7.96 13.09 10.03
N VAL A 104 8.67 12.06 9.56
CA VAL A 104 9.54 12.15 8.36
C VAL A 104 8.73 12.60 7.15
N ASN A 105 7.54 12.02 6.96
CA ASN A 105 6.64 12.37 5.86
C ASN A 105 6.14 13.82 5.99
N ALA A 106 5.78 14.28 7.18
CA ALA A 106 5.34 15.66 7.40
C ALA A 106 6.45 16.68 7.11
N VAL A 107 7.67 16.43 7.60
CA VAL A 107 8.84 17.29 7.35
C VAL A 107 9.16 17.31 5.85
N ALA A 108 9.27 16.14 5.21
CA ALA A 108 9.57 16.04 3.78
C ALA A 108 8.51 16.77 2.92
N ARG A 109 7.23 16.71 3.30
CA ARG A 109 6.17 17.47 2.63
C ARG A 109 6.35 18.98 2.78
N ARG A 110 6.69 19.47 3.98
CA ARG A 110 6.90 20.90 4.22
C ARG A 110 8.12 21.43 3.45
N VAL A 111 9.19 20.65 3.37
CA VAL A 111 10.38 21.00 2.57
C VAL A 111 10.03 21.10 1.08
N ARG A 112 9.30 20.12 0.53
CA ARG A 112 8.89 20.15 -0.89
C ARG A 112 7.99 21.35 -1.22
N ALA A 113 7.01 21.66 -0.37
CA ALA A 113 6.12 22.80 -0.58
C ALA A 113 6.88 24.14 -0.67
N ARG A 114 7.98 24.30 0.07
CA ARG A 114 8.83 25.50 0.02
C ARG A 114 9.65 25.63 -1.27
N HIS A 115 10.01 24.51 -1.90
CA HIS A 115 10.80 24.53 -3.13
C HIS A 115 9.95 24.85 -4.36
N THR A 116 8.68 24.45 -4.36
CA THR A 116 7.75 24.77 -5.45
C THR A 116 7.34 26.24 -5.48
N GLY A 117 7.36 26.94 -4.35
CA GLY A 117 6.97 28.37 -4.25
C GLY A 117 8.10 29.39 -4.46
N ARG A 118 9.25 29.01 -5.03
CA ARG A 118 10.41 29.91 -5.24
C ARG A 118 10.83 30.02 -6.72
N GLN A 119 9.95 29.63 -7.65
CA GLN A 119 10.19 29.72 -9.10
C GLN A 119 9.39 30.83 -9.80
N ASP A 120 8.80 31.75 -9.05
CA ASP A 120 8.13 32.96 -9.56
C ASP A 120 8.89 34.22 -9.11
#